data_AF-A0A7Y2IKJ4-F1
#
_entry.id   AF-A0A7Y2IKJ4-F1
#
_cell.length_a   1.000
_cell.length_b   1.000
_cell.length_c   1.000
_cell.angle_alpha   90.00
_cell.angle_beta   90.00
_cell.angle_gamma   90.00
#
_symmetry.space_group_name_H-M   'P 1'
#
loop_
_entity.id
_entity.type
_entity.pdbx_description
1 polymer ?
#
loop_
_entity_poly.entity_id
_entity_poly.type
_entity_poly.pdbx_seq_one_letter_code
_entity_poly.pdbx_strand_id
1 'polypeptide(L)'
;MKRNCDHTVEYLYRYMDQELTWYRRARVQWHLRKCGTCGDGHRFEQQVKMMVQRKCTETPPPELIDRLRTFLEENTRDQKS
;
A
#
# COMPACT_ATOMS: atom_id res chain seq x y z
N MET A 1 -3.42 -11.84 -24.89
CA MET A 1 -2.73 -12.63 -23.85
C MET A 1 -3.40 -12.38 -22.48
N LYS A 2 -4.39 -13.20 -22.11
CA LYS A 2 -5.12 -13.09 -20.81
C LYS A 2 -4.32 -13.59 -19.60
N ARG A 3 -3.35 -14.49 -19.79
CA ARG A 3 -2.61 -15.18 -18.71
C ARG A 3 -1.84 -14.27 -17.72
N ASN A 4 -1.52 -13.02 -18.08
CA ASN A 4 -0.82 -12.09 -17.18
C ASN A 4 -1.75 -11.15 -16.41
N CYS A 5 -3.03 -11.07 -16.78
CA CYS A 5 -4.01 -10.21 -16.13
C CYS A 5 -4.44 -10.79 -14.77
N ASP A 6 -4.71 -12.10 -14.71
CA ASP A 6 -5.17 -12.78 -13.48
C ASP A 6 -4.15 -12.67 -12.34
N HIS A 7 -2.86 -12.85 -12.65
CA HIS A 7 -1.78 -12.61 -11.70
C HIS A 7 -1.64 -11.15 -11.29
N THR A 8 -1.94 -10.20 -12.18
CA THR A 8 -1.85 -8.77 -11.85
C THR A 8 -2.94 -8.36 -10.87
N VAL A 9 -4.16 -8.91 -10.99
CA VAL A 9 -5.25 -8.69 -10.03
C VAL A 9 -4.86 -9.21 -8.65
N GLU A 10 -4.27 -10.40 -8.56
CA GLU A 10 -3.84 -11.00 -7.28
C GLU A 10 -2.75 -10.17 -6.55
N TYR A 11 -1.87 -9.52 -7.32
CA TYR A 11 -0.79 -8.70 -6.78
C TYR A 11 -1.12 -7.21 -6.71
N LEU A 12 -2.30 -6.77 -7.15
CA LEU A 12 -2.62 -5.35 -7.27
C LEU A 12 -2.63 -4.64 -5.91
N TYR A 13 -3.27 -5.21 -4.90
CA TYR A 13 -3.30 -4.64 -3.55
C TYR A 13 -1.90 -4.61 -2.92
N ARG A 14 -1.17 -5.73 -2.99
CA ARG A 14 0.22 -5.82 -2.53
C ARG A 14 1.15 -4.83 -3.25
N TYR A 15 0.88 -4.55 -4.53
CA TYR A 15 1.59 -3.50 -5.28
C TYR A 15 1.27 -2.10 -4.75
N MET A 16 -0.01 -1.79 -4.49
CA MET A 16 -0.46 -0.50 -3.94
C MET A 16 0.02 -0.25 -2.51
N ASP A 17 0.24 -1.30 -1.73
CA ASP A 17 0.74 -1.23 -0.36
C ASP A 17 2.28 -1.36 -0.27
N GLN A 18 2.95 -1.47 -1.42
CA GLN A 18 4.41 -1.61 -1.54
C GLN A 18 4.99 -2.87 -0.89
N GLU A 19 4.20 -3.93 -0.76
CA GLU A 19 4.56 -5.21 -0.14
C GLU A 19 5.13 -6.24 -1.15
N LEU A 20 5.42 -5.79 -2.38
CA LEU A 20 6.03 -6.64 -3.40
C LEU A 20 7.56 -6.51 -3.38
N THR A 21 8.24 -7.64 -3.62
CA THR A 21 9.66 -7.62 -3.96
C THR A 21 9.90 -6.75 -5.19
N TRP A 22 11.09 -6.15 -5.30
CA TRP A 22 11.46 -5.25 -6.40
C TRP A 22 11.14 -5.82 -7.79
N TYR A 23 11.49 -7.09 -8.02
CA TYR A 23 11.22 -7.78 -9.29
C TYR A 23 9.72 -7.88 -9.60
N ARG A 24 8.91 -8.27 -8.60
CA ARG A 24 7.44 -8.39 -8.77
C ARG A 24 6.80 -7.03 -9.00
N ARG A 25 7.25 -6.00 -8.29
CA ARG A 25 6.81 -4.61 -8.48
C ARG A 25 7.06 -4.14 -9.91
N ALA A 26 8.26 -4.36 -10.44
CA ALA A 26 8.61 -3.99 -11.81
C ALA A 26 7.73 -4.70 -12.86
N ARG A 27 7.46 -6.00 -12.65
CA ARG A 27 6.59 -6.79 -13.54
C ARG A 27 5.15 -6.29 -13.55
N VAL A 28 4.57 -6.02 -12.37
CA VAL A 28 3.21 -5.47 -12.25
C VAL A 28 3.14 -4.08 -12.89
N GLN A 29 4.12 -3.21 -12.61
CA GLN A 29 4.17 -1.87 -13.20
C GLN A 29 4.25 -1.89 -14.73
N TRP A 30 5.05 -2.80 -15.30
CA TRP A 30 5.11 -2.98 -16.75
C TRP A 30 3.77 -3.43 -17.33
N HIS A 31 3.08 -4.36 -16.67
CA HIS A 31 1.77 -4.83 -17.11
C HIS A 31 0.71 -3.72 -17.06
N LEU A 32 0.63 -2.95 -15.97
CA LEU A 32 -0.30 -1.83 -15.83
C LEU A 32 -0.12 -0.75 -16.90
N ARG A 33 1.12 -0.58 -17.42
CA ARG A 33 1.42 0.34 -18.54
C ARG A 33 1.02 -0.22 -19.91
N LYS A 34 1.05 -1.54 -20.09
CA LYS A 34 0.80 -2.20 -21.38
C LYS A 34 -0.64 -2.68 -21.54
N CYS A 35 -1.36 -2.89 -20.45
CA CYS A 35 -2.72 -3.40 -20.44
C CYS A 35 -3.69 -2.29 -19.98
N GLY A 36 -4.48 -1.75 -20.92
CA GLY A 36 -5.45 -0.69 -20.63
C GLY A 36 -6.45 -1.11 -19.54
N THR A 37 -7.02 -2.30 -19.64
CA THR A 37 -8.02 -2.81 -18.69
C THR A 37 -7.48 -2.92 -17.26
N CYS A 38 -6.27 -3.47 -17.08
CA CYS A 38 -5.66 -3.57 -15.76
C CYS A 38 -5.20 -2.20 -15.25
N GLY A 39 -4.73 -1.32 -16.14
CA GLY A 39 -4.39 0.06 -15.80
C GLY A 39 -5.60 0.88 -15.35
N ASP A 40 -6.75 0.70 -15.98
CA ASP A 40 -8.02 1.32 -15.57
C ASP A 40 -8.49 0.78 -14.22
N GLY A 41 -8.43 -0.53 -14.02
CA GLY A 41 -8.72 -1.15 -12.72
C GLY A 41 -7.83 -0.58 -11.60
N HIS A 42 -6.52 -0.48 -11.82
CA HIS A 42 -5.59 0.14 -10.87
C HIS A 42 -5.94 1.61 -10.57
N ARG A 43 -6.30 2.40 -11.60
CA ARG A 43 -6.73 3.80 -11.41
C ARG A 43 -8.01 3.90 -10.58
N PHE A 44 -8.95 2.99 -10.79
CA PHE A 44 -10.17 2.91 -9.97
C PHE A 44 -9.83 2.61 -8.51
N GLU A 45 -9.07 1.55 -8.24
CA GLU A 45 -8.65 1.19 -6.89
C GLU A 45 -7.90 2.33 -6.17
N GLN A 46 -7.01 3.03 -6.89
CA GLN A 46 -6.31 4.19 -6.34
C GLN A 46 -7.27 5.32 -5.93
N GLN A 47 -8.34 5.55 -6.71
CA GLN A 47 -9.37 6.53 -6.37
C GLN A 47 -10.14 6.12 -5.12
N VAL A 48 -10.51 4.84 -5.01
CA VAL A 48 -11.16 4.30 -3.80
C VAL A 48 -10.27 4.51 -2.58
N LYS A 49 -8.97 4.15 -2.66
CA LYS A 49 -8.00 4.35 -1.57
C LYS A 49 -7.90 5.82 -1.16
N MET A 50 -7.86 6.75 -2.13
CA MET A 50 -7.86 8.19 -1.84
C MET A 50 -9.16 8.66 -1.17
N MET A 51 -10.32 8.14 -1.59
CA MET A 51 -11.61 8.48 -0.97
C MET A 51 -11.65 8.03 0.49
N VAL A 52 -11.21 6.80 0.78
CA VAL A 52 -11.13 6.28 2.15
C VAL A 52 -10.18 7.15 2.99
N GLN A 53 -8.99 7.47 2.49
CA GLN A 53 -8.04 8.33 3.20
C GLN A 53 -8.61 9.73 3.50
N ARG A 54 -9.38 10.31 2.58
CA ARG A 54 -10.05 11.61 2.79
C ARG A 54 -11.17 11.56 3.81
N LYS A 55 -11.79 10.39 4.03
CA LYS A 55 -12.85 10.21 5.02
C LYS A 55 -12.29 9.82 6.38
N CYS A 56 -11.17 9.12 6.42
CA CYS A 56 -10.45 8.76 7.64
C CYS A 56 -9.45 9.85 8.06
N THR A 57 -9.92 11.10 8.19
CA THR A 57 -9.11 12.24 8.65
C THR A 57 -9.31 12.56 10.13
N GLU A 58 -10.02 11.69 10.86
CA GLU A 58 -10.23 11.86 12.30
C GLU A 58 -8.87 11.85 13.02
N THR A 59 -8.65 12.85 13.86
CA THR A 59 -7.44 12.90 14.67
C THR A 59 -7.49 11.73 15.66
N PRO A 60 -6.47 10.86 15.70
CA PRO A 60 -6.46 9.76 16.65
C PRO A 60 -6.50 10.30 18.09
N PRO A 61 -7.10 9.56 19.05
CA PRO A 61 -7.16 10.00 20.44
C PRO A 61 -5.75 10.31 20.99
N PRO A 62 -5.58 11.40 21.76
CA PRO A 62 -4.26 11.80 22.27
C PRO A 62 -3.61 10.71 23.11
N GLU A 63 -4.39 9.91 23.83
CA GLU A 63 -3.91 8.79 24.64
C GLU A 63 -3.23 7.71 23.79
N LEU A 64 -3.71 7.49 22.56
CA LEU A 64 -3.09 6.54 21.62
C LEU A 64 -1.74 7.07 21.13
N ILE A 65 -1.65 8.37 20.83
CA ILE A 65 -0.41 9.01 20.39
C ILE A 65 0.64 8.96 21.50
N ASP A 66 0.24 9.25 22.74
CA ASP A 66 1.16 9.21 23.89
C ASP A 66 1.67 7.79 24.16
N ARG A 67 0.79 6.78 24.12
CA ARG A 67 1.19 5.38 24.24
C ARG A 67 2.16 4.95 23.13
N LEU A 68 1.91 5.38 21.90
CA LEU A 68 2.79 5.10 20.77
C LEU A 68 4.16 5.77 20.95
N ARG A 69 4.20 7.02 21.43
CA ARG A 69 5.44 7.74 21.69
C ARG A 69 6.28 7.00 22.73
N THR A 70 5.69 6.64 23.88
CA THR A 70 6.38 5.88 24.93
C THR A 70 6.93 4.57 24.40
N PHE A 71 6.12 3.79 23.68
CA PHE A 71 6.54 2.53 23.09
C PHE A 71 7.75 2.71 22.15
N LEU A 72 7.72 3.73 21.29
CA LEU A 72 8.83 4.01 20.37
C LEU A 72 10.09 4.42 21.15
N GLU A 73 9.98 5.26 22.17
CA GLU A 73 11.15 5.66 22.99
C GLU A 73 11.82 4.49 23.69
N GLU A 74 11.03 3.56 24.24
CA GLU A 74 11.54 2.33 24.87
C GLU A 74 12.27 1.45 23.85
N ASN A 75 11.60 1.11 22.74
CA ASN A 75 12.15 0.19 21.74
C ASN A 75 13.32 0.78 20.92
N THR A 76 13.42 2.11 20.84
CA THR A 76 14.57 2.76 20.18
C THR A 76 15.78 2.85 21.11
N ARG A 77 15.58 2.89 22.44
CA ARG A 77 16.67 2.81 23.43
C ARG A 77 17.27 1.41 23.48
N ASP A 78 16.46 0.37 23.34
CA ASP A 78 16.90 -1.03 23.35
C ASP A 78 17.73 -1.43 22.11
N GLN A 79 17.60 -0.72 20.97
CA GLN A 79 18.46 -0.93 19.79
C GLN A 79 19.86 -0.30 19.90
N LYS A 80 20.12 0.52 20.92
CA LYS A 80 21.42 1.20 21.12
C LYS A 80 22.31 0.56 22.19
N SER A 81 21.83 -0.46 22.91
CA SER A 81 22.64 -1.26 23.84
C SER A 81 23.08 -2.57 23.19
#